data_AF-X0TD39-F1
#
_entry.id   AF-X0TD39-F1
#
_cell.length_a   1.000
_cell.length_b   1.000
_cell.length_c   1.000
_cell.angle_alpha   90.00
_cell.angle_beta   90.00
_cell.angle_gamma   90.00
#
_symmetry.space_group_name_H-M   'P 1'
#
loop_
_entity.id
_entity.type
_entity.pdbx_description
1 polymer ?
#
loop_
_entity_poly.entity_id
_entity_poly.type
_entity_poly.pdbx_seq_one_letter_code
_entity_poly.pdbx_strand_id
1 'polypeptide(L)' 'FVKQTYELEGFIGFAGIGSAKFRSIVEPGKRLYLLGRIIKYKSRKHTIHVTTSVQGIVDGTMVFEAVISGMQL' A
#
# COMPACT_ATOMS: atom_id res chain seq x y z
N PHE A 1 11.27 -10.25 -3.53
CA PHE A 1 12.00 -9.34 -2.63
C PHE A 1 11.01 -8.48 -1.86
N VAL A 2 10.64 -8.86 -0.64
CA VAL A 2 9.99 -7.94 0.30
C VAL A 2 11.14 -7.34 1.10
N LYS A 3 11.41 -6.04 0.90
CA LYS A 3 12.66 -5.41 1.36
C LYS A 3 12.63 -5.01 2.84
N GLN A 4 11.45 -4.91 3.47
CA GLN A 4 11.32 -4.60 4.90
C GLN A 4 9.88 -4.81 5.38
N THR A 5 9.70 -5.52 6.49
CA THR A 5 8.42 -5.67 7.21
C THR A 5 8.56 -5.08 8.61
N TYR A 6 7.53 -4.40 9.11
CA TYR A 6 7.56 -3.76 10.44
C TYR A 6 7.07 -4.68 11.58
N GLU A 7 6.80 -5.96 11.28
CA GLU A 7 6.42 -7.02 12.23
C GLU A 7 5.46 -6.57 13.34
N LEU A 8 4.43 -5.80 12.96
CA LEU A 8 3.42 -5.33 13.90
C LEU A 8 2.54 -6.51 14.31
N GLU A 9 2.39 -6.70 15.61
CA GLU A 9 1.44 -7.65 16.17
C GLU A 9 0.00 -7.18 15.95
N GLY A 10 -0.89 -8.11 15.62
CA GLY A 10 -2.32 -7.84 15.42
C GLY A 10 -2.69 -7.53 13.96
N PHE A 11 -3.86 -6.92 13.77
CA PHE A 11 -4.45 -6.68 12.46
C PHE A 11 -4.54 -5.18 12.16
N ILE A 12 -4.00 -4.78 11.00
CA ILE A 12 -4.17 -3.43 10.47
C ILE A 12 -5.33 -3.45 9.49
N GLY A 13 -6.45 -2.88 9.90
CA GLY A 13 -7.63 -2.70 9.06
C GLY A 13 -7.41 -1.64 7.99
N PHE A 14 -8.08 -1.81 6.85
CA PHE A 14 -8.14 -0.77 5.82
C PHE A 14 -8.95 0.43 6.33
N ALA A 15 -8.31 1.61 6.35
CA ALA A 15 -8.96 2.86 6.78
C ALA A 15 -9.31 3.77 5.61
N GLY A 16 -8.65 3.63 4.46
CA GLY A 16 -9.00 4.40 3.28
C GLY A 16 -7.95 4.40 2.18
N ILE A 17 -8.33 4.95 1.04
CA ILE A 17 -7.49 5.17 -0.14
C ILE A 17 -7.60 6.64 -0.57
N GLY A 18 -6.47 7.24 -0.93
CA GLY A 18 -6.39 8.60 -1.43
C GLY A 18 -5.42 8.71 -2.60
N SER A 19 -5.52 9.81 -3.35
CA SER A 19 -4.60 10.15 -4.44
C SER A 19 -4.44 9.03 -5.49
N ALA A 20 -5.48 8.20 -5.69
CA ALA A 20 -5.45 7.12 -6.65
C ALA A 20 -5.42 7.67 -8.08
N LYS A 21 -4.45 7.23 -8.88
CA LYS A 21 -4.33 7.56 -10.30
C LYS A 21 -4.13 6.29 -11.10
N PHE A 22 -5.02 6.08 -12.07
CA PHE A 22 -4.95 4.97 -13.02
C PHE A 22 -4.32 5.48 -14.31
N ARG A 23 -3.29 4.77 -14.79
CA ARG A 23 -2.47 5.17 -15.94
C ARG A 23 -2.62 4.22 -17.11
N SER A 24 -2.98 2.97 -16.84
CA SER A 24 -3.28 1.96 -17.85
C SER A 24 -4.17 0.86 -17.26
N ILE A 25 -4.77 0.05 -18.13
CA ILE A 25 -5.48 -1.17 -17.75
C ILE A 25 -4.49 -2.31 -17.47
N VAL A 26 -4.95 -3.30 -16.71
CA VAL A 26 -4.24 -4.58 -16.53
C VAL A 26 -5.02 -5.66 -17.25
N GLU A 27 -4.42 -6.26 -18.28
CA GLU A 27 -5.05 -7.33 -19.05
C GLU A 27 -4.96 -8.69 -18.33
N PRO A 28 -5.91 -9.61 -18.55
CA PRO A 28 -5.80 -10.98 -18.06
C PRO A 28 -4.49 -11.65 -18.48
N GLY A 29 -3.93 -12.46 -17.57
CA GLY A 29 -2.63 -13.13 -17.78
C GLY A 29 -1.41 -12.27 -17.47
N LYS A 30 -1.57 -10.95 -17.30
CA LYS A 30 -0.49 -10.07 -16.82
C LYS A 30 -0.32 -10.18 -15.31
N ARG A 31 0.93 -10.11 -14.84
CA ARG A 31 1.24 -10.06 -13.40
C ARG A 31 1.34 -8.62 -12.93
N LEU A 32 0.44 -8.23 -12.03
CA LEU A 32 0.48 -6.96 -11.32
C LEU A 32 1.34 -7.10 -10.06
N TYR A 33 2.47 -6.39 -10.01
CA TYR A 33 3.29 -6.25 -8.82
C TYR A 33 2.86 -5.02 -8.03
N LEU A 34 2.64 -5.20 -6.73
CA LEU A 34 2.36 -4.09 -5.80
C LEU A 34 3.64 -3.71 -5.07
N LEU A 35 4.09 -2.48 -5.23
CA LEU A 35 5.23 -1.92 -4.52
C LEU A 35 4.71 -0.96 -3.46
N GLY A 36 4.77 -1.38 -2.19
CA GLY A 36 4.39 -0.57 -1.05
C GLY A 36 5.60 0.03 -0.35
N ARG A 37 5.54 1.32 -0.04
CA ARG A 37 6.48 2.00 0.86
C ARG A 37 5.68 2.68 1.96
N ILE A 38 5.93 2.31 3.22
CA ILE A 38 5.40 3.05 4.35
C ILE A 38 6.02 4.45 4.33
N ILE A 39 5.17 5.47 4.21
CA ILE A 39 5.57 6.88 4.18
C ILE A 39 5.24 7.59 5.50
N LYS A 40 4.41 6.97 6.34
CA LYS A 40 4.05 7.49 7.66
C LYS A 40 3.66 6.36 8.60
N TYR A 41 4.16 6.42 9.82
CA TYR A 41 3.77 5.54 10.90
C TYR A 41 3.48 6.40 12.14
N LYS A 42 2.30 6.23 12.75
CA LYS A 42 1.89 6.96 13.95
C LYS A 42 1.32 5.96 14.95
N SER A 43 1.98 5.82 16.10
CA SER A 43 1.47 5.06 17.23
C SER A 43 0.96 6.01 18.32
N ARG A 44 -0.26 5.75 18.80
CA ARG A 44 -0.94 6.36 19.95
C ARG A 44 -1.29 5.21 20.92
N LYS A 45 -1.57 5.53 22.18
CA LYS A 45 -1.77 4.54 23.28
C LYS A 45 -2.57 3.27 22.90
N HIS A 46 -3.63 3.41 22.11
CA HIS A 46 -4.48 2.29 21.66
C HIS A 46 -4.79 2.43 20.16
N THR A 47 -3.87 2.98 19.38
CA THR A 47 -4.15 3.17 17.95
C THR A 47 -2.89 3.31 17.14
N ILE A 48 -2.77 2.51 16.10
CA ILE A 48 -1.68 2.62 15.13
C ILE A 48 -2.29 3.03 13.79
N HIS A 49 -1.73 4.08 13.20
CA HIS A 49 -2.07 4.54 11.88
C HIS A 49 -0.85 4.43 10.97
N VAL A 50 -0.99 3.72 9.87
CA VAL A 50 0.04 3.51 8.86
C VAL A 50 -0.42 4.11 7.54
N THR A 51 0.42 4.93 6.92
CA THR A 51 0.17 5.44 5.57
C THR A 51 1.25 4.91 4.64
N THR A 52 0.81 4.29 3.54
CA THR A 52 1.67 3.59 2.58
C THR A 52 1.43 4.17 1.19
N SER A 53 2.50 4.62 0.52
CA SER A 53 2.45 4.88 -0.92
C SER A 53 2.56 3.55 -1.64
N VAL A 54 1.65 3.29 -2.57
CA VAL A 54 1.56 2.04 -3.32
C VAL A 54 1.62 2.33 -4.81
N GLN A 55 2.43 1.59 -5.54
CA GLN A 55 2.47 1.57 -7.00
C GLN A 55 2.10 0.18 -7.51
N GLY A 56 1.35 0.14 -8.61
CA GLY A 56 1.15 -1.08 -9.39
C GLY A 56 2.06 -1.09 -10.61
N ILE A 57 2.83 -2.15 -10.79
CA ILE A 57 3.74 -2.33 -11.92
C ILE A 57 3.31 -3.57 -12.73
N VAL A 58 3.22 -3.43 -14.06
CA VAL A 58 3.05 -4.53 -15.01
C VAL A 58 4.14 -4.41 -16.07
N ASP A 59 4.86 -5.49 -16.35
CA ASP A 59 5.94 -5.53 -17.36
C ASP A 59 6.94 -4.35 -17.23
N GLY A 60 7.28 -3.98 -16.00
CA GLY A 60 8.19 -2.87 -15.70
C GLY A 60 7.58 -1.46 -15.79
N THR A 61 6.32 -1.33 -16.19
CA THR A 61 5.61 -0.05 -16.34
C THR A 61 4.65 0.18 -15.18
N MET A 62 4.62 1.40 -14.62
CA MET A 62 3.67 1.78 -13.58
C MET A 62 2.27 2.02 -14.16
N VAL A 63 1.31 1.18 -13.76
CA VAL A 63 -0.08 1.20 -14.24
C VAL A 63 -1.05 1.91 -13.29
N PHE A 64 -0.73 1.97 -11.99
CA PHE A 64 -1.45 2.81 -11.03
C PHE A 64 -0.55 3.26 -9.88
N GLU A 65 -0.98 4.30 -9.18
CA GLU A 65 -0.43 4.73 -7.88
C GLU A 65 -1.55 5.15 -6.94
N ALA A 66 -1.35 4.97 -5.63
CA ALA A 66 -2.28 5.39 -4.60
C ALA A 66 -1.57 5.61 -3.25
N VAL A 67 -2.25 6.28 -2.34
CA VAL A 67 -1.90 6.33 -0.92
C VAL A 67 -2.93 5.52 -0.14
N ILE A 68 -2.48 4.51 0.59
CA ILE A 68 -3.31 3.61 1.40
C ILE A 68 -3.12 3.94 2.88
N SER A 69 -4.22 4.09 3.60
CA SER A 69 -4.23 4.27 5.05
C SER A 69 -4.72 3.00 5.73
N GLY A 70 -3.95 2.51 6.70
CA GLY A 70 -4.29 1.40 7.57
C GLY A 70 -4.41 1.85 9.02
N MET A 71 -5.30 1.23 9.77
CA MET A 71 -5.53 1.52 11.18
C MET A 71 -5.70 0.24 12.01
N GLN A 72 -5.05 0.20 13.16
CA GLN A 72 -5.24 -0.79 14.20
C GLN A 72 -5.74 -0.07 15.45
N LEU A 73 -6.78 -0.61 16.09
CA LEU A 73 -7.40 -0.12 17.33
C LEU A 73 -6.98 -1.02 18.50
#